data_AF-A0A6G1E8E8-F1
#
_entry.id   AF-A0A6G1E8E8-F1
#
_cell.length_a   1.000
_cell.length_b   1.000
_cell.length_c   1.000
_cell.angle_alpha   90.00
_cell.angle_beta   90.00
_cell.angle_gamma   90.00
#
_symmetry.space_group_name_H-M   'P 1'
#
loop_
_entity.id
_entity.type
_entity.pdbx_description
1 polymer ?
#
loop_
_entity_poly.entity_id
_entity_poly.type
_entity_poly.pdbx_seq_one_letter_code
_entity_poly.pdbx_strand_id
1 'polypeptide(L)'
;MECHQFGLFVTSTAQSNDSSATEGAIHGVPSIEKITFYLVRLEDGAILDEKAFCNDFINLAHSLGAYLYEDLLCIVSLRYQTIHILQIRDSGNLVEVRKIGAFCQEDDELFLYSLGQAVRGVSFLPGIKQRLLSFIFRKTWKEESDQTLRVQHLKKFYFHFQDYVDLIIWKVQFLDRHHLFIKFGSVDGGVSRSAEQNLAFFAVYNMETTDIVSLYQNSSEELYSLFEYFYDHFHANSQNSSYGKFISSHSNNVHALDQLRTIKNKASSSSQVILITAGLLFFS
;
A
#
# COMPACT_ATOMS: atom_id res chain seq x y z
N MET A 1 -30.05 -10.87 -15.35
CA MET A 1 -29.42 -10.05 -14.30
C MET A 1 -28.71 -8.93 -15.01
N GLU A 2 -29.12 -7.69 -14.80
CA GLU A 2 -28.43 -6.52 -15.34
C GLU A 2 -27.04 -6.46 -14.71
N CYS A 3 -26.02 -6.45 -15.56
CA CYS A 3 -24.63 -6.46 -15.14
C CYS A 3 -24.18 -4.99 -15.05
N HIS A 4 -24.41 -4.35 -13.90
CA HIS A 4 -23.97 -2.98 -13.71
C HIS A 4 -22.45 -2.91 -13.78
N GLN A 5 -21.95 -2.13 -14.73
CA GLN A 5 -20.53 -1.84 -14.86
C GLN A 5 -20.18 -0.62 -14.01
N PHE A 6 -19.14 -0.75 -13.19
CA PHE A 6 -18.68 0.32 -12.32
C PHE A 6 -17.28 0.81 -12.71
N GLY A 7 -17.05 2.11 -12.55
CA GLY A 7 -15.76 2.76 -12.65
C GLY A 7 -15.35 3.41 -11.33
N LEU A 8 -14.04 3.40 -11.05
CA LEU A 8 -13.47 4.02 -9.85
C LEU A 8 -12.61 5.21 -10.25
N PHE A 9 -13.02 6.39 -9.82
CA PHE A 9 -12.38 7.66 -10.17
C PHE A 9 -11.83 8.34 -8.93
N VAL A 10 -10.70 9.01 -9.04
CA VAL A 10 -10.14 9.77 -7.92
C VAL A 10 -9.97 11.23 -8.28
N THR A 11 -10.31 12.10 -7.33
CA THR A 11 -10.02 13.54 -7.39
C THR A 11 -9.17 13.95 -6.20
N SER A 12 -8.36 14.98 -6.37
CA SER A 12 -7.59 15.60 -5.29
C SER A 12 -7.65 17.13 -5.38
N THR A 13 -7.61 17.77 -4.22
CA THR A 13 -7.31 19.21 -4.12
C THR A 13 -5.83 19.46 -4.42
N ALA A 14 -5.46 20.74 -4.57
CA ALA A 14 -4.06 21.11 -4.72
C ALA A 14 -3.24 20.68 -3.49
N GLN A 15 -2.01 20.23 -3.74
CA GLN A 15 -1.08 19.87 -2.67
C GLN A 15 -0.77 21.10 -1.81
N SER A 16 -0.99 21.01 -0.50
CA SER A 16 -0.63 22.05 0.44
C SER A 16 0.78 21.77 0.97
N ASN A 17 1.66 22.77 0.91
CA ASN A 17 2.99 22.69 1.52
C ASN A 17 2.96 22.86 3.05
N ASP A 18 1.79 23.18 3.62
CA ASP A 18 1.60 23.25 5.07
C ASP A 18 1.58 21.83 5.65
N SER A 19 2.77 21.31 5.94
CA SER A 19 2.98 20.09 6.71
C SER A 19 2.79 20.38 8.20
N SER A 20 1.63 20.92 8.60
CA SER A 20 1.32 21.00 10.03
C SER A 20 1.32 19.58 10.59
N ALA A 21 2.11 19.35 11.64
CA ALA A 21 2.28 18.04 12.25
C ALA A 21 0.99 17.66 12.99
N THR A 22 0.04 17.07 12.26
CA THR A 22 -1.11 16.40 12.84
C THR A 22 -0.61 15.14 13.56
N GLU A 23 -1.22 14.83 14.71
CA GLU A 23 -0.89 13.63 15.48
C GLU A 23 -0.97 12.37 14.59
N GLY A 24 0.07 11.53 14.62
CA GLY A 24 0.16 10.30 13.82
C GLY A 24 0.65 10.45 12.38
N ALA A 25 0.90 11.67 11.89
CA ALA A 25 1.42 11.89 10.54
C ALA A 25 2.94 11.63 10.44
N ILE A 26 3.38 10.98 9.37
CA ILE A 26 4.81 10.83 9.05
C ILE A 26 5.40 12.18 8.64
N HIS A 27 6.47 12.58 9.33
CA HIS A 27 7.23 13.78 9.01
C HIS A 27 7.89 13.66 7.63
N GLY A 28 7.82 14.72 6.83
CA GLY A 28 8.39 14.77 5.47
C GLY A 28 7.47 14.23 4.37
N VAL A 29 6.36 13.57 4.71
CA VAL A 29 5.32 13.20 3.73
C VAL A 29 4.41 14.42 3.47
N PRO A 30 4.15 14.79 2.20
CA PRO A 30 3.26 15.90 1.88
C PRO A 30 1.82 15.71 2.39
N SER A 31 1.01 16.75 2.30
CA SER A 31 -0.42 16.71 2.60
C SER A 31 -1.24 17.19 1.42
N ILE A 32 -2.33 16.48 1.13
CA ILE A 32 -3.41 16.92 0.26
C ILE A 32 -4.65 17.08 1.15
N GLU A 33 -5.26 18.26 1.10
CA GLU A 33 -6.39 18.62 1.97
C GLU A 33 -7.54 17.62 1.83
N LYS A 34 -7.89 17.23 0.59
CA LYS A 34 -8.95 16.25 0.32
C LYS A 34 -8.63 15.42 -0.92
N ILE A 35 -8.60 14.10 -0.76
CA ILE A 35 -8.54 13.10 -1.83
C ILE A 35 -9.84 12.30 -1.77
N THR A 36 -10.59 12.21 -2.87
CA THR A 36 -11.89 11.51 -2.88
C THR A 36 -11.94 10.49 -4.00
N PHE A 37 -12.27 9.26 -3.63
CA PHE A 37 -12.53 8.13 -4.52
C PHE A 37 -14.03 8.04 -4.75
N TYR A 38 -14.47 8.00 -6.01
CA TYR A 38 -15.85 7.90 -6.42
C TYR A 38 -16.10 6.58 -7.12
N LEU A 39 -17.14 5.89 -6.68
CA LEU A 39 -17.72 4.77 -7.39
C LEU A 39 -18.78 5.31 -8.35
N VAL A 40 -18.61 5.10 -9.65
CA VAL A 40 -19.47 5.66 -10.69
C VAL A 40 -20.06 4.52 -11.51
N ARG A 41 -21.36 4.55 -11.76
CA ARG A 41 -22.02 3.66 -12.70
C ARG A 41 -21.69 4.09 -14.12
N LEU A 42 -21.17 3.19 -14.94
CA LEU A 42 -20.71 3.53 -16.29
C LEU A 42 -21.85 3.74 -17.29
N GLU A 43 -23.04 3.18 -17.01
CA GLU A 43 -24.22 3.27 -17.89
C GLU A 43 -24.74 4.70 -18.04
N ASP A 44 -24.83 5.44 -16.93
CA ASP A 44 -25.44 6.77 -16.85
C ASP A 44 -24.52 7.85 -16.24
N GLY A 45 -23.33 7.45 -15.75
CA GLY A 45 -22.40 8.35 -15.07
C GLY A 45 -22.81 8.73 -13.65
N ALA A 46 -23.81 8.05 -13.05
CA ALA A 46 -24.25 8.33 -11.70
C ALA A 46 -23.15 7.99 -10.67
N ILE A 47 -22.83 8.94 -9.80
CA ILE A 47 -21.99 8.70 -8.62
C ILE A 47 -22.83 7.91 -7.61
N LEU A 48 -22.38 6.71 -7.28
CA LEU A 48 -23.08 5.80 -6.38
C LEU A 48 -22.59 5.93 -4.94
N ASP A 49 -21.29 6.12 -4.75
CA ASP A 49 -20.68 6.25 -3.44
C ASP A 49 -19.33 6.99 -3.51
N GLU A 50 -18.87 7.48 -2.37
CA GLU A 50 -17.57 8.16 -2.25
C GLU A 50 -16.82 7.79 -0.97
N LYS A 51 -15.48 7.75 -1.07
CA LYS A 51 -14.58 7.65 0.09
C LYS A 51 -13.58 8.81 0.04
N ALA A 52 -13.69 9.70 1.02
CA ALA A 52 -12.78 10.83 1.18
C ALA A 52 -11.68 10.57 2.22
N PHE A 53 -10.48 11.04 1.93
CA PHE A 53 -9.32 11.10 2.81
C PHE A 53 -8.92 12.56 2.96
N CYS A 54 -8.83 13.04 4.20
CA CYS A 54 -8.54 14.44 4.49
C CYS A 54 -7.14 14.59 5.09
N ASN A 55 -6.42 15.62 4.67
CA ASN A 55 -5.07 15.93 5.13
C ASN A 55 -4.13 14.72 5.05
N ASP A 56 -4.20 13.98 3.95
CA ASP A 56 -3.47 12.74 3.72
C ASP A 56 -2.70 12.81 2.41
N PHE A 57 -1.87 11.81 2.15
CA PHE A 57 -1.17 11.64 0.89
C PHE A 57 -1.33 10.21 0.40
N ILE A 58 -1.97 10.07 -0.76
CA ILE A 58 -2.12 8.80 -1.47
C ILE A 58 -1.39 8.97 -2.79
N ASN A 59 -0.38 8.13 -3.04
CA ASN A 59 0.43 8.22 -4.25
C ASN A 59 -0.31 7.62 -5.46
N LEU A 60 -1.13 8.43 -6.12
CA LEU A 60 -1.90 7.99 -7.29
C LEU A 60 -1.07 7.86 -8.57
N ALA A 61 0.20 8.30 -8.57
CA ALA A 61 1.08 8.12 -9.71
C ALA A 61 1.32 6.61 -9.94
N HIS A 62 1.15 6.15 -11.18
CA HIS A 62 1.34 4.76 -11.58
C HIS A 62 0.57 3.73 -10.72
N SER A 63 -0.58 4.12 -10.13
CA SER A 63 -1.39 3.25 -9.27
C SER A 63 -0.62 2.68 -8.05
N LEU A 64 0.37 3.43 -7.53
CA LEU A 64 1.19 2.98 -6.39
C LEU A 64 0.44 2.99 -5.06
N GLY A 65 -0.50 3.92 -4.91
CA GLY A 65 -1.25 4.17 -3.67
C GLY A 65 -2.67 3.61 -3.67
N ALA A 66 -3.15 3.06 -4.79
CA ALA A 66 -4.44 2.39 -4.86
C ALA A 66 -4.44 1.28 -5.91
N TYR A 67 -4.99 0.12 -5.55
CA TYR A 67 -5.02 -1.07 -6.41
C TYR A 67 -6.34 -1.82 -6.24
N LEU A 68 -6.94 -2.25 -7.36
CA LEU A 68 -8.20 -2.98 -7.41
C LEU A 68 -7.94 -4.45 -7.80
N TYR A 69 -8.50 -5.38 -7.04
CA TYR A 69 -8.51 -6.80 -7.32
C TYR A 69 -9.93 -7.33 -7.18
N GLU A 70 -10.53 -7.74 -8.30
CA GLU A 70 -11.95 -8.12 -8.36
C GLU A 70 -12.84 -6.99 -7.80
N ASP A 71 -13.54 -7.21 -6.70
CA ASP A 71 -14.35 -6.23 -5.96
C ASP A 71 -13.65 -5.64 -4.72
N LEU A 72 -12.37 -5.96 -4.48
CA LEU A 72 -11.58 -5.42 -3.37
C LEU A 72 -10.64 -4.32 -3.83
N LEU A 73 -10.70 -3.17 -3.17
CA LEU A 73 -9.86 -2.01 -3.39
C LEU A 73 -8.95 -1.82 -2.17
N CYS A 74 -7.64 -1.79 -2.37
CA CYS A 74 -6.69 -1.38 -1.34
C CYS A 74 -6.15 0.02 -1.62
N ILE A 75 -6.11 0.87 -0.60
CA ILE A 75 -5.62 2.26 -0.66
C ILE A 75 -4.58 2.46 0.44
N VAL A 76 -3.40 3.00 0.10
CA VAL A 76 -2.35 3.31 1.06
C VAL A 76 -2.43 4.79 1.44
N SER A 77 -2.79 5.03 2.70
CA SER A 77 -2.52 6.29 3.39
C SER A 77 -1.02 6.34 3.72
N LEU A 78 -0.24 7.08 2.93
CA LEU A 78 1.20 7.21 3.17
C LEU A 78 1.46 8.07 4.40
N ARG A 79 0.64 9.08 4.63
CA ARG A 79 0.86 10.00 5.76
C ARG A 79 0.56 9.32 7.09
N TYR A 80 -0.48 8.48 7.17
CA TYR A 80 -0.88 7.80 8.40
C TYR A 80 -0.54 6.30 8.42
N GLN A 81 0.24 5.83 7.44
CA GLN A 81 0.77 4.45 7.39
C GLN A 81 -0.32 3.39 7.57
N THR A 82 -1.44 3.58 6.88
CA THR A 82 -2.61 2.71 6.95
C THR A 82 -3.01 2.24 5.57
N ILE A 83 -3.18 0.94 5.40
CA ILE A 83 -3.76 0.31 4.23
C ILE A 83 -5.26 0.15 4.50
N HIS A 84 -6.09 0.82 3.71
CA HIS A 84 -7.53 0.70 3.74
C HIS A 84 -7.97 -0.37 2.74
N ILE A 85 -8.73 -1.35 3.19
CA ILE A 85 -9.34 -2.37 2.33
C ILE A 85 -10.83 -2.07 2.24
N LEU A 86 -11.30 -1.77 1.03
CA LEU A 86 -12.69 -1.50 0.71
C LEU A 86 -13.23 -2.59 -0.20
N GLN A 87 -14.50 -2.95 -0.03
CA GLN A 87 -15.22 -3.87 -0.90
C GLN A 87 -16.31 -3.11 -1.66
N ILE A 88 -16.31 -3.26 -2.99
CA ILE A 88 -17.35 -2.73 -3.86
C ILE A 88 -18.50 -3.72 -3.88
N ARG A 89 -19.67 -3.31 -3.37
CA ARG A 89 -20.88 -4.15 -3.36
C ARG A 89 -21.64 -3.98 -4.67
N ASP A 90 -22.34 -5.04 -5.11
CA ASP A 90 -23.25 -4.98 -6.27
C ASP A 90 -24.36 -3.93 -6.09
N SER A 91 -24.68 -3.53 -4.85
CA SER A 91 -25.61 -2.45 -4.54
C SER A 91 -25.08 -1.04 -4.89
N GLY A 92 -23.82 -0.92 -5.32
CA GLY A 92 -23.20 0.36 -5.63
C GLY A 92 -22.62 1.07 -4.41
N ASN A 93 -22.10 0.33 -3.42
CA ASN A 93 -21.53 0.90 -2.20
C ASN A 93 -20.05 0.53 -2.03
N LEU A 94 -19.27 1.45 -1.46
CA LEU A 94 -17.88 1.28 -1.03
C LEU A 94 -17.85 1.01 0.48
N VAL A 95 -17.68 -0.26 0.86
CA VAL A 95 -17.65 -0.66 2.27
C VAL A 95 -16.22 -0.86 2.73
N GLU A 96 -15.75 -0.08 3.71
CA GLU A 96 -14.44 -0.33 4.34
C GLU A 96 -14.52 -1.59 5.20
N VAL A 97 -13.86 -2.66 4.76
CA VAL A 97 -13.91 -3.99 5.41
C VAL A 97 -12.70 -4.27 6.30
N ARG A 98 -11.60 -3.51 6.14
CA ARG A 98 -10.41 -3.64 6.98
C ARG A 98 -9.52 -2.40 6.94
N LYS A 99 -8.79 -2.16 8.04
CA LYS A 99 -7.63 -1.25 8.11
C LYS A 99 -6.43 -2.02 8.62
N ILE A 100 -5.28 -1.82 7.98
CA ILE A 100 -4.03 -2.49 8.35
C ILE A 100 -2.95 -1.41 8.51
N GLY A 101 -2.39 -1.28 9.69
CA GLY A 101 -1.38 -0.26 9.99
C GLY A 101 -0.89 -0.39 11.42
N ALA A 102 -1.25 0.59 12.26
CA ALA A 102 -1.03 0.53 13.71
C ALA A 102 -1.73 -0.68 14.36
N PHE A 103 -2.86 -1.09 13.80
CA PHE A 103 -3.60 -2.29 14.18
C PHE A 103 -3.75 -3.19 12.96
N CYS A 104 -3.82 -4.49 13.19
CA CYS A 104 -4.04 -5.49 12.14
C CYS A 104 -5.37 -6.24 12.31
N GLN A 105 -5.93 -6.23 13.51
CA GLN A 105 -7.25 -6.75 13.84
C GLN A 105 -8.11 -5.66 14.51
N GLU A 106 -9.43 -5.81 14.46
CA GLU A 106 -10.39 -4.82 14.96
C GLU A 106 -10.37 -4.68 16.49
N ASP A 107 -10.01 -5.76 17.18
CA ASP A 107 -9.91 -5.86 18.64
C ASP A 107 -8.54 -5.46 19.20
N ASP A 108 -7.51 -5.31 18.36
CA ASP A 108 -6.14 -4.96 18.77
C ASP A 108 -6.10 -3.67 19.62
N GLU A 109 -6.94 -2.67 19.28
CA GLU A 109 -6.99 -1.39 19.99
C GLU A 109 -7.43 -1.59 21.45
N LEU A 110 -8.48 -2.39 21.68
CA LEU A 110 -8.98 -2.71 23.01
C LEU A 110 -7.93 -3.50 23.82
N PHE A 111 -7.25 -4.45 23.20
CA PHE A 111 -6.16 -5.19 23.84
C PHE A 111 -5.02 -4.26 24.27
N LEU A 112 -4.60 -3.33 23.42
CA LEU A 112 -3.50 -2.41 23.72
C LEU A 112 -3.88 -1.39 24.80
N TYR A 113 -5.13 -0.90 24.83
CA TYR A 113 -5.62 -0.07 25.94
C TYR A 113 -5.57 -0.81 27.29
N SER A 114 -5.99 -2.07 27.31
CA SER A 114 -5.95 -2.88 28.54
C SER A 114 -4.51 -3.10 29.03
N LEU A 115 -3.56 -3.30 28.11
CA LEU A 115 -2.14 -3.49 28.42
C LEU A 115 -1.45 -2.18 28.84
N GLY A 116 -1.78 -1.06 28.18
CA GLY A 116 -1.25 0.27 28.51
C GLY A 116 -1.66 0.76 29.89
N GLN A 117 -2.82 0.34 30.40
CA GLN A 117 -3.21 0.58 31.79
C GLN A 117 -2.40 -0.27 32.79
N ALA A 118 -2.00 -1.49 32.39
CA ALA A 118 -1.24 -2.41 33.24
C ALA A 118 0.28 -2.11 33.26
N VAL A 119 0.83 -1.57 32.17
CA VAL A 119 2.27 -1.33 31.98
C VAL A 119 2.51 0.14 31.68
N ARG A 120 2.51 0.99 32.73
CA ARG A 120 2.83 2.42 32.57
C ARG A 120 4.27 2.58 32.06
N GLY A 121 4.44 3.12 30.85
CA GLY A 121 5.72 3.66 30.37
C GLY A 121 6.46 2.85 29.30
N VAL A 122 5.87 1.79 28.73
CA VAL A 122 6.49 1.05 27.61
C VAL A 122 5.81 1.43 26.30
N SER A 123 6.56 2.04 25.38
CA SER A 123 6.12 2.27 24.00
C SER A 123 6.19 0.96 23.23
N PHE A 124 5.06 0.28 23.07
CA PHE A 124 4.96 -0.89 22.19
C PHE A 124 4.90 -0.43 20.74
N LEU A 125 5.67 -1.05 19.85
CA LEU A 125 5.48 -0.88 18.41
C LEU A 125 4.36 -1.84 18.00
N PRO A 126 3.16 -1.37 17.57
CA PRO A 126 2.04 -2.25 17.31
C PRO A 126 1.93 -2.62 15.82
N GLY A 127 0.97 -3.50 15.52
CA GLY A 127 0.47 -3.74 14.18
C GLY A 127 1.50 -4.30 13.20
N ILE A 128 1.50 -3.76 11.98
CA ILE A 128 2.23 -4.37 10.86
C ILE A 128 3.75 -4.26 11.02
N LYS A 129 4.26 -3.17 11.62
CA LYS A 129 5.69 -3.01 11.89
C LYS A 129 6.19 -4.02 12.92
N GLN A 130 5.37 -4.30 13.95
CA GLN A 130 5.66 -5.36 14.92
C GLN A 130 5.78 -6.73 14.25
N ARG A 131 4.82 -7.05 13.38
CA ARG A 131 4.77 -8.32 12.65
C ARG A 131 5.98 -8.47 11.73
N LEU A 132 6.39 -7.39 11.06
CA LEU A 132 7.62 -7.32 10.27
C LEU A 132 8.87 -7.62 11.11
N LEU A 133 9.07 -6.92 12.23
CA LEU A 133 10.22 -7.14 13.10
C LEU A 133 10.24 -8.55 13.70
N SER A 134 9.06 -9.04 14.13
CA SER A 134 8.91 -10.40 14.65
C SER A 134 9.25 -11.44 13.59
N PHE A 135 8.86 -11.22 12.32
CA PHE A 135 9.23 -12.09 11.21
C PHE A 135 10.74 -12.12 11.02
N ILE A 136 11.40 -10.96 10.90
CA ILE A 136 12.84 -10.86 10.70
C ILE A 136 13.59 -11.59 11.84
N PHE A 137 13.23 -11.30 13.09
CA PHE A 137 13.85 -11.94 14.25
C PHE A 137 13.66 -13.46 14.24
N ARG A 138 12.42 -13.94 14.04
CA ARG A 138 12.12 -15.38 14.05
C ARG A 138 12.79 -16.10 12.89
N LYS A 139 12.87 -15.47 11.72
CA LYS A 139 13.58 -15.99 10.54
C LYS A 139 15.05 -16.19 10.88
N THR A 140 15.72 -15.14 11.37
CA THR A 140 17.12 -15.21 11.82
C THR A 140 17.36 -16.25 12.91
N TRP A 141 16.43 -16.39 13.86
CA TRP A 141 16.57 -17.34 14.96
C TRP A 141 16.43 -18.80 14.51
N LYS A 142 15.49 -19.09 13.59
CA LYS A 142 15.13 -20.45 13.18
C LYS A 142 15.98 -20.99 12.03
N GLU A 143 16.31 -20.17 11.04
CA GLU A 143 16.98 -20.63 9.81
C GLU A 143 18.48 -20.86 10.03
N GLU A 144 19.10 -20.09 10.92
CA GLU A 144 20.52 -20.22 11.19
C GLU A 144 20.78 -21.38 12.16
N SER A 145 21.54 -22.38 11.70
CA SER A 145 21.86 -23.59 12.48
C SER A 145 23.05 -23.35 13.40
N ASP A 146 24.05 -22.60 12.92
CA ASP A 146 25.29 -22.32 13.64
C ASP A 146 25.06 -21.26 14.73
N GLN A 147 25.44 -21.57 15.96
CA GLN A 147 25.24 -20.66 17.10
C GLN A 147 26.02 -19.34 16.96
N THR A 148 27.22 -19.39 16.40
CA THR A 148 28.07 -18.20 16.23
C THR A 148 27.52 -17.29 15.13
N LEU A 149 27.11 -17.85 13.99
CA LEU A 149 26.46 -17.09 12.91
C LEU A 149 25.13 -16.52 13.37
N ARG A 150 24.33 -17.27 14.15
CA ARG A 150 23.06 -16.79 14.71
C ARG A 150 23.28 -15.54 15.56
N VAL A 151 24.28 -15.55 16.44
CA VAL A 151 24.62 -14.39 17.27
C VAL A 151 25.09 -13.21 16.41
N GLN A 152 25.86 -13.44 15.35
CA GLN A 152 26.29 -12.38 14.42
C GLN A 152 25.10 -11.76 13.67
N HIS A 153 24.19 -12.57 13.14
CA HIS A 153 22.99 -12.10 12.45
C HIS A 153 22.05 -11.33 13.40
N LEU A 154 21.88 -11.80 14.64
CA LEU A 154 21.11 -11.07 15.65
C LEU A 154 21.76 -9.73 16.02
N LYS A 155 23.09 -9.68 16.15
CA LYS A 155 23.81 -8.41 16.34
C LYS A 155 23.54 -7.43 15.20
N LYS A 156 23.54 -7.92 13.95
CA LYS A 156 23.19 -7.09 12.78
C LYS A 156 21.74 -6.61 12.83
N PHE A 157 20.80 -7.47 13.22
CA PHE A 157 19.40 -7.10 13.42
C PHE A 157 19.24 -5.98 14.46
N TYR A 158 19.86 -6.13 15.63
CA TYR A 158 19.80 -5.10 16.67
C TYR A 158 20.54 -3.81 16.30
N PHE A 159 21.62 -3.92 15.53
CA PHE A 159 22.33 -2.76 15.00
C PHE A 159 21.46 -1.91 14.06
N HIS A 160 20.68 -2.56 13.18
CA HIS A 160 19.75 -1.90 12.24
C HIS A 160 18.32 -1.79 12.76
N PHE A 161 18.09 -2.01 14.06
CA PHE A 161 16.73 -2.09 14.60
C PHE A 161 15.91 -0.82 14.34
N GLN A 162 16.54 0.34 14.55
CA GLN A 162 15.89 1.63 14.31
C GLN A 162 15.57 1.84 12.82
N ASP A 163 16.48 1.44 11.92
CA ASP A 163 16.25 1.51 10.47
C ASP A 163 14.98 0.73 10.07
N TYR A 164 14.75 -0.44 10.67
CA TYR A 164 13.54 -1.23 10.43
C TYR A 164 12.27 -0.58 11.00
N VAL A 165 12.37 0.05 12.18
CA VAL A 165 11.25 0.79 12.79
C VAL A 165 10.85 1.98 11.93
N ASP A 166 11.82 2.65 11.30
CA ASP A 166 11.62 3.85 10.50
C ASP A 166 11.14 3.55 9.06
N LEU A 167 11.12 2.28 8.66
CA LEU A 167 10.52 1.87 7.38
C LEU A 167 9.05 2.30 7.33
N ILE A 168 8.64 2.82 6.17
CA ILE A 168 7.26 3.14 5.86
C ILE A 168 6.73 2.23 4.74
N ILE A 169 5.43 1.95 4.79
CA ILE A 169 4.67 1.37 3.70
C ILE A 169 4.65 2.39 2.56
N TRP A 170 5.21 2.00 1.42
CA TRP A 170 5.29 2.81 0.20
C TRP A 170 4.25 2.43 -0.84
N LYS A 171 3.95 1.13 -0.93
CA LYS A 171 3.06 0.55 -1.94
C LYS A 171 2.42 -0.71 -1.39
N VAL A 172 1.19 -0.95 -1.81
CA VAL A 172 0.51 -2.22 -1.62
C VAL A 172 -0.18 -2.65 -2.91
N GLN A 173 -0.33 -3.95 -3.07
CA GLN A 173 -1.16 -4.57 -4.09
C GLN A 173 -1.69 -5.90 -3.56
N PHE A 174 -2.79 -6.40 -4.12
CA PHE A 174 -3.23 -7.77 -3.87
C PHE A 174 -2.40 -8.76 -4.69
N LEU A 175 -2.09 -9.89 -4.10
CA LEU A 175 -1.68 -11.10 -4.83
C LEU A 175 -2.90 -11.99 -5.09
N ASP A 176 -3.78 -12.06 -4.09
CA ASP A 176 -5.08 -12.70 -4.12
C ASP A 176 -5.99 -12.02 -3.06
N ARG A 177 -7.17 -12.59 -2.79
CA ARG A 177 -8.13 -12.04 -1.82
C ARG A 177 -7.65 -12.06 -0.36
N HIS A 178 -6.60 -12.81 -0.04
CA HIS A 178 -6.08 -13.01 1.32
C HIS A 178 -4.68 -12.43 1.51
N HIS A 179 -3.90 -12.26 0.44
CA HIS A 179 -2.51 -11.85 0.51
C HIS A 179 -2.27 -10.47 -0.12
N LEU A 180 -1.58 -9.62 0.64
CA LEU A 180 -1.05 -8.35 0.19
C LEU A 180 0.44 -8.47 -0.10
N PHE A 181 0.90 -7.81 -1.16
CA PHE A 181 2.31 -7.57 -1.40
C PHE A 181 2.63 -6.11 -1.08
N ILE A 182 3.51 -5.91 -0.08
CA ILE A 182 3.76 -4.62 0.55
C ILE A 182 5.22 -4.24 0.35
N LYS A 183 5.46 -3.04 -0.20
CA LYS A 183 6.79 -2.42 -0.25
C LYS A 183 6.99 -1.57 0.99
N PHE A 184 7.97 -1.94 1.81
CA PHE A 184 8.51 -1.12 2.88
C PHE A 184 9.78 -0.41 2.41
N GLY A 185 9.99 0.82 2.84
CA GLY A 185 11.19 1.59 2.48
C GLY A 185 11.36 2.85 3.33
N SER A 186 12.53 3.48 3.24
CA SER A 186 12.79 4.76 3.93
C SER A 186 11.90 5.90 3.42
N VAL A 187 11.53 6.83 4.29
CA VAL A 187 10.76 8.05 3.95
C VAL A 187 11.44 8.90 2.88
N ASP A 188 12.78 8.91 2.85
CA ASP A 188 13.58 9.72 1.91
C ASP A 188 13.77 9.06 0.53
N GLY A 189 13.20 7.87 0.30
CA GLY A 189 13.37 7.08 -0.92
C GLY A 189 12.92 7.75 -2.21
N GLY A 190 12.21 8.89 -2.15
CA GLY A 190 11.79 9.68 -3.31
C GLY A 190 12.74 10.83 -3.71
N VAL A 191 13.73 11.18 -2.88
CA VAL A 191 14.58 12.38 -3.10
C VAL A 191 16.04 12.02 -3.43
N SER A 192 16.51 10.82 -3.07
CA SER A 192 17.88 10.40 -3.35
C SER A 192 18.02 9.73 -4.72
N ARG A 193 18.80 10.36 -5.62
CA ARG A 193 19.21 9.80 -6.92
C ARG A 193 20.27 8.69 -6.82
N SER A 194 20.58 8.19 -5.62
CA SER A 194 21.56 7.12 -5.43
C SER A 194 20.83 5.78 -5.29
N ALA A 195 20.86 4.99 -6.36
CA ALA A 195 20.14 3.72 -6.49
C ALA A 195 20.66 2.58 -5.59
N GLU A 196 21.74 2.80 -4.82
CA GLU A 196 22.47 1.72 -4.14
C GLU A 196 22.25 1.64 -2.62
N GLN A 197 21.56 2.60 -1.99
CA GLN A 197 21.52 2.69 -0.52
C GLN A 197 20.12 2.73 0.12
N ASN A 198 19.04 2.66 -0.66
CA ASN A 198 17.70 2.70 -0.09
C ASN A 198 17.30 1.29 0.41
N LEU A 199 17.34 1.09 1.73
CA LEU A 199 16.73 -0.05 2.40
C LEU A 199 15.26 -0.17 1.97
N ALA A 200 14.98 -1.15 1.11
CA ALA A 200 13.65 -1.48 0.63
C ALA A 200 13.42 -2.98 0.79
N PHE A 201 12.26 -3.30 1.35
CA PHE A 201 11.82 -4.66 1.61
C PHE A 201 10.46 -4.89 0.99
N PHE A 202 10.26 -6.11 0.50
CA PHE A 202 9.00 -6.56 -0.07
C PHE A 202 8.47 -7.70 0.77
N ALA A 203 7.29 -7.51 1.34
CA ALA A 203 6.68 -8.48 2.22
C ALA A 203 5.39 -9.02 1.61
N VAL A 204 5.17 -10.33 1.76
CA VAL A 204 3.85 -10.94 1.57
C VAL A 204 3.16 -10.98 2.93
N TYR A 205 2.02 -10.32 3.05
CA TYR A 205 1.23 -10.25 4.27
C TYR A 205 -0.09 -10.99 4.08
N ASN A 206 -0.38 -11.96 4.93
CA ASN A 206 -1.67 -12.64 4.96
C ASN A 206 -2.64 -11.84 5.84
N MET A 207 -3.72 -11.36 5.24
CA MET A 207 -4.72 -10.54 5.91
C MET A 207 -5.54 -11.35 6.92
N GLU A 208 -5.76 -12.65 6.70
CA GLU A 208 -6.57 -13.51 7.58
C GLU A 208 -5.81 -13.91 8.85
N THR A 209 -4.60 -14.47 8.71
CA THR A 209 -3.77 -14.85 9.87
C THR A 209 -3.07 -13.65 10.48
N THR A 210 -3.06 -12.52 9.76
CA THR A 210 -2.33 -11.30 10.10
C THR A 210 -0.81 -11.47 10.15
N ASP A 211 -0.23 -12.45 9.47
CA ASP A 211 1.20 -12.72 9.50
C ASP A 211 1.95 -12.24 8.25
N ILE A 212 3.23 -11.91 8.44
CA ILE A 212 4.17 -11.80 7.32
C ILE A 212 4.58 -13.22 6.93
N VAL A 213 4.29 -13.59 5.69
CA VAL A 213 4.54 -14.92 5.13
C VAL A 213 5.97 -15.01 4.58
N SER A 214 6.40 -13.98 3.86
CA SER A 214 7.75 -13.89 3.29
C SER A 214 8.22 -12.45 3.24
N LEU A 215 9.56 -12.28 3.22
CA LEU A 215 10.23 -10.99 3.16
C LEU A 215 11.44 -11.09 2.24
N TYR A 216 11.54 -10.17 1.29
CA TYR A 216 12.61 -10.08 0.31
C TYR A 216 13.26 -8.69 0.38
N GLN A 217 14.57 -8.62 0.19
CA GLN A 217 15.27 -7.36 -0.02
C GLN A 217 15.20 -6.96 -1.50
N ASN A 218 15.28 -5.66 -1.79
CA ASN A 218 15.27 -5.16 -3.17
C ASN A 218 16.35 -5.78 -4.07
N SER A 219 17.47 -6.22 -3.50
CA SER A 219 18.57 -6.87 -4.21
C SER A 219 18.46 -8.41 -4.27
N SER A 220 17.32 -9.00 -3.89
CA SER A 220 17.16 -10.45 -3.81
C SER A 220 16.90 -11.06 -5.18
N GLU A 221 17.80 -11.92 -5.66
CA GLU A 221 17.62 -12.71 -6.89
C GLU A 221 16.35 -13.59 -6.84
N GLU A 222 15.99 -14.09 -5.66
CA GLU A 222 14.78 -14.90 -5.45
C GLU A 222 13.50 -14.13 -5.80
N LEU A 223 13.45 -12.83 -5.47
CA LEU A 223 12.33 -11.97 -5.84
C LEU A 223 12.23 -11.81 -7.36
N TYR A 224 13.38 -11.63 -8.03
CA TYR A 224 13.43 -11.54 -9.50
C TYR A 224 12.98 -12.85 -10.14
N SER A 225 13.43 -14.01 -9.64
CA SER A 225 13.01 -15.32 -10.14
C SER A 225 11.51 -15.58 -9.93
N LEU A 226 10.96 -15.19 -8.78
CA LEU A 226 9.52 -15.29 -8.53
C LEU A 226 8.74 -14.40 -9.50
N PHE A 227 9.24 -13.20 -9.80
CA PHE A 227 8.60 -12.32 -10.77
C PHE A 227 8.62 -12.91 -12.18
N GLU A 228 9.75 -13.45 -12.63
CA GLU A 228 9.85 -14.11 -13.95
C GLU A 228 8.88 -15.30 -14.04
N TYR A 229 8.79 -16.09 -12.97
CA TYR A 229 7.94 -17.28 -12.94
C TYR A 229 6.43 -16.95 -12.90
N PHE A 230 6.05 -15.92 -12.15
CA PHE A 230 4.65 -15.51 -11.98
C PHE A 230 4.24 -14.32 -12.84
N TYR A 231 5.04 -13.95 -13.84
CA TYR A 231 4.84 -12.79 -14.70
C TYR A 231 3.39 -12.71 -15.22
N ASP A 232 2.87 -13.81 -15.76
CA ASP A 232 1.51 -13.89 -16.32
C ASP A 232 0.40 -13.71 -15.28
N HIS A 233 0.67 -13.99 -13.99
CA HIS A 233 -0.30 -13.82 -12.90
C HIS A 233 -0.36 -12.38 -12.38
N PHE A 234 0.68 -11.59 -12.65
CA PHE A 234 0.70 -10.14 -12.39
C PHE A 234 0.07 -9.33 -13.53
N HIS A 235 -0.21 -9.98 -14.67
CA HIS A 235 -1.08 -9.45 -15.72
C HIS A 235 -2.52 -9.83 -15.40
N ALA A 236 -3.25 -8.92 -14.76
CA ALA A 236 -4.69 -9.05 -14.63
C ALA A 236 -5.36 -8.97 -16.01
N ASN A 237 -5.52 -10.11 -16.67
CA ASN A 237 -6.46 -10.30 -17.76
C ASN A 237 -6.98 -11.75 -17.75
N SER A 238 -7.83 -12.08 -16.77
CA SER A 238 -8.69 -13.26 -16.93
C SER A 238 -9.79 -12.92 -17.93
N GLN A 239 -9.51 -13.12 -19.22
CA GLN A 239 -10.48 -12.90 -20.31
C GLN A 239 -11.75 -13.79 -20.21
N ASN A 240 -11.88 -14.64 -19.18
CA ASN A 240 -12.93 -15.65 -19.08
C ASN A 240 -13.70 -15.66 -17.76
N SER A 241 -13.57 -14.66 -16.89
CA SER A 241 -14.41 -14.60 -15.69
C SER A 241 -15.66 -13.74 -15.94
N SER A 242 -16.82 -14.23 -15.51
CA SER A 242 -18.09 -13.47 -15.40
C SER A 242 -18.00 -12.24 -14.47
N TYR A 243 -16.80 -11.91 -13.98
CA TYR A 243 -16.43 -10.82 -13.08
C TYR A 243 -15.85 -9.59 -13.80
N GLY A 244 -15.97 -9.50 -15.13
CA GLY A 244 -15.70 -8.28 -15.92
C GLY A 244 -16.66 -7.11 -15.66
N LYS A 245 -17.14 -6.94 -14.42
CA LYS A 245 -18.01 -5.84 -13.97
C LYS A 245 -17.23 -4.54 -13.68
N PHE A 246 -15.92 -4.66 -13.48
CA PHE A 246 -15.01 -3.56 -13.22
C PHE A 246 -14.04 -3.45 -14.39
N ILE A 247 -14.21 -2.43 -15.23
CA ILE A 247 -13.37 -2.24 -16.41
C ILE A 247 -12.26 -1.25 -16.06
N SER A 248 -11.02 -1.74 -16.02
CA SER A 248 -9.83 -0.89 -16.01
C SER A 248 -9.38 -0.60 -17.43
N SER A 249 -9.21 0.67 -17.81
CA SER A 249 -8.51 0.99 -19.05
C SER A 249 -7.02 0.70 -18.88
N HIS A 250 -6.47 -0.20 -19.70
CA HIS A 250 -5.03 -0.39 -19.78
C HIS A 250 -4.33 0.92 -20.16
N SER A 251 -3.20 1.21 -19.53
CA SER A 251 -2.26 2.26 -19.90
C SER A 251 -1.54 1.90 -21.20
N ASN A 252 -2.24 1.93 -22.33
CA ASN A 252 -1.65 1.94 -23.66
C ASN A 252 -2.16 3.18 -24.40
N ASN A 253 -1.93 4.34 -23.82
CA ASN A 253 -2.17 5.59 -24.53
C ASN A 253 -0.83 6.08 -25.11
N VAL A 254 -0.71 6.10 -26.44
CA VAL A 254 0.37 6.78 -27.17
C VAL A 254 0.53 8.24 -26.70
N HIS A 255 -0.52 8.81 -26.09
CA HIS A 255 -0.54 10.15 -25.49
C HIS A 255 -0.14 10.21 -24.01
N ALA A 256 0.18 9.10 -23.34
CA ALA A 256 0.65 9.12 -21.95
C ALA A 256 1.98 9.88 -21.81
N LEU A 257 2.83 9.82 -22.84
CA LEU A 257 4.05 10.64 -22.94
C LEU A 257 3.72 12.14 -23.05
N ASP A 258 2.66 12.50 -23.77
CA ASP A 258 2.20 13.88 -23.92
C ASP A 258 1.49 14.39 -22.66
N GLN A 259 0.78 13.55 -21.91
CA GLN A 259 0.28 13.89 -20.58
C GLN A 259 1.44 14.14 -19.61
N LEU A 260 2.48 13.31 -19.62
CA LEU A 260 3.71 13.53 -18.83
C LEU A 260 4.42 14.85 -19.18
N ARG A 261 4.49 15.20 -20.47
CA ARG A 261 5.01 16.50 -20.93
C ARG A 261 4.11 17.66 -20.52
N THR A 262 2.80 17.48 -20.51
CA THR A 262 1.84 18.51 -20.12
C THR A 262 1.85 18.73 -18.61
N ILE A 263 1.97 17.68 -17.80
CA ILE A 263 2.12 17.73 -16.33
C ILE A 263 3.42 18.44 -15.95
N LYS A 264 4.51 18.17 -16.68
CA LYS A 264 5.79 18.86 -16.49
C LYS A 264 5.71 20.37 -16.81
N ASN A 265 4.75 20.78 -17.64
CA ASN A 265 4.56 22.17 -18.07
C ASN A 265 3.43 22.90 -17.31
N LYS A 266 2.54 22.20 -16.61
CA LYS A 266 1.46 22.77 -15.79
C LYS A 266 1.72 22.56 -14.30
N ALA A 267 2.85 23.09 -13.83
CA ALA A 267 3.03 23.39 -12.41
C ALA A 267 2.23 24.66 -12.04
N SER A 268 0.91 24.60 -12.15
CA SER A 268 -0.03 25.53 -11.49
C SER A 268 -1.47 25.10 -11.77
N SER A 269 -2.14 24.66 -10.70
CA SER A 269 -3.60 24.61 -10.55
C SER A 269 -4.40 23.85 -11.61
N SER A 270 -4.55 22.53 -11.43
CA SER A 270 -5.73 21.82 -11.98
C SER A 270 -6.07 20.59 -11.13
N SER A 271 -7.35 20.44 -10.77
CA SER A 271 -7.90 19.20 -10.23
C SER A 271 -7.64 18.05 -11.21
N GLN A 272 -7.04 16.95 -10.73
CA GLN A 272 -6.74 15.78 -11.55
C GLN A 272 -7.79 14.70 -11.34
N VAL A 273 -8.30 14.11 -12.42
CA VAL A 273 -9.16 12.93 -12.40
C VAL A 273 -8.31 11.75 -12.87
N ILE A 274 -8.11 10.75 -12.01
CA ILE A 274 -7.33 9.55 -12.32
C ILE A 274 -8.27 8.34 -12.26
N LEU A 275 -8.31 7.54 -13.33
CA LEU A 275 -8.94 6.23 -13.35
C LEU A 275 -8.00 5.22 -12.71
N ILE A 276 -8.45 4.51 -11.67
CA ILE A 276 -7.63 3.48 -11.04
C ILE A 276 -7.67 2.23 -11.91
N THR A 277 -6.48 1.78 -12.29
CA THR A 277 -6.28 0.58 -13.09
C THR A 277 -5.91 -0.59 -12.20
N ALA A 278 -6.25 -1.81 -12.61
CA ALA A 278 -5.54 -3.00 -12.15
C ALA A 278 -4.09 -2.85 -12.65
N GLY A 279 -3.22 -2.39 -11.75
CA GLY A 279 -1.86 -2.02 -12.10
C GLY A 279 -0.97 -3.25 -12.28
N LEU A 280 0.08 -3.09 -13.08
CA LEU A 280 1.18 -4.04 -13.16
C LEU A 280 2.11 -3.90 -11.94
N LEU A 281 2.78 -5.00 -11.59
CA LEU A 281 3.94 -4.97 -10.72
C LEU A 281 5.09 -4.22 -11.41
N PHE A 282 5.11 -2.90 -11.30
CA PHE A 282 6.31 -2.12 -11.62
C PHE A 282 7.14 -1.92 -10.36
N PHE A 283 8.32 -2.52 -10.36
CA PHE A 283 9.42 -2.11 -9.51
C PHE A 283 10.13 -0.96 -10.22
N SER A 284 10.13 0.21 -9.60
CA SER A 284 11.02 1.32 -9.92
C SER A 284 11.58 1.85 -8.60
#